data_AF-A0A2N0AGS1-F1
#
_entry.id   AF-A0A2N0AGS1-F1
#
_cell.length_a   1.000
_cell.length_b   1.000
_cell.length_c   1.000
_cell.angle_alpha   90.00
_cell.angle_beta   90.00
_cell.angle_gamma   90.00
#
_symmetry.space_group_name_H-M   'P 1'
#
loop_
_entity.id
_entity.type
_entity.pdbx_description
1 polymer ?
#
loop_
_entity_poly.entity_id
_entity_poly.type
_entity_poly.pdbx_seq_one_letter_code
_entity_poly.pdbx_strand_id
1 'polypeptide(L)'
;MKSLLFRLAGTFSAEIGSELYLKLKEETLSPSLFCLDFSEVDEVTEVGWEFLRKIVGRCKETGSKVAGFGLSFAISDENSVLLPLHSTEPDCIHFLESQMMSETPANELTPKAEEKTVHCPECQTLLRWKLAGDYLCPNCQIKFFVNKKGWVSTYERLV
;
A
#
# COMPACT_ATOMS: atom_id res chain seq x y z
N MET A 1 -4.87 2.46 -6.53
CA MET A 1 -3.49 2.27 -6.07
C MET A 1 -2.64 3.16 -6.94
N LYS A 2 -1.90 4.09 -6.32
CA LYS A 2 -1.05 5.04 -7.03
C LYS A 2 0.40 4.60 -6.83
N SER A 3 1.23 4.81 -7.84
CA SER A 3 2.69 4.74 -7.72
C SER A 3 3.21 6.17 -7.79
N LEU A 4 4.05 6.54 -6.84
CA LEU A 4 4.54 7.91 -6.66
C LEU A 4 6.06 7.88 -6.50
N LEU A 5 6.74 8.68 -7.31
CA LEU A 5 8.18 8.91 -7.23
C LEU A 5 8.44 10.26 -6.56
N PHE A 6 9.21 10.27 -5.49
CA PHE A 6 9.65 11.47 -4.79
C PHE A 6 11.13 11.67 -5.01
N ARG A 7 11.50 12.78 -5.64
CA ARG A 7 12.89 13.21 -5.80
C ARG A 7 13.29 14.08 -4.64
N LEU A 8 14.33 13.66 -3.93
CA LEU A 8 14.87 14.31 -2.75
C LEU A 8 16.23 14.90 -3.11
N ALA A 9 16.52 16.10 -2.59
CA ALA A 9 17.77 16.81 -2.87
C ALA A 9 18.30 17.52 -1.62
N GLY A 10 19.62 17.65 -1.52
CA GLY A 10 20.34 18.29 -0.42
C GLY A 10 20.40 17.44 0.85
N THR A 11 20.47 18.09 2.02
CA THR A 11 20.48 17.40 3.32
C THR A 11 19.07 16.93 3.71
N PHE A 12 18.84 15.62 3.82
CA PHE A 12 17.59 15.07 4.30
C PHE A 12 17.46 15.31 5.82
N SER A 13 16.77 16.40 6.16
CA SER A 13 16.62 16.94 7.51
C SER A 13 15.20 16.74 8.06
N ALA A 14 14.94 17.32 9.24
CA ALA A 14 13.59 17.37 9.81
C ALA A 14 12.57 18.06 8.89
N GLU A 15 13.00 19.09 8.15
CA GLU A 15 12.15 19.86 7.26
C GLU A 15 11.64 18.99 6.10
N ILE A 16 12.57 18.47 5.29
CA ILE A 16 12.26 17.57 4.16
C ILE A 16 11.53 16.31 4.64
N GLY A 17 12.00 15.71 5.74
CA GLY A 17 11.38 14.51 6.30
C GLY A 17 9.93 14.73 6.73
N SER A 18 9.63 15.88 7.34
CA SER A 18 8.27 16.22 7.76
C SER A 18 7.34 16.49 6.57
N GLU A 19 7.82 17.19 5.55
CA GLU A 19 7.05 17.49 4.35
C GLU A 19 6.73 16.21 3.58
N LEU A 20 7.73 15.34 3.40
CA LEU A 20 7.56 14.04 2.77
C LEU A 20 6.54 13.18 3.53
N TYR A 21 6.63 13.13 4.87
CA TYR A 21 5.71 12.37 5.69
C TYR A 21 4.26 12.86 5.55
N LEU A 22 4.02 14.18 5.51
CA LEU A 22 2.69 14.75 5.32
C LEU A 22 2.12 14.42 3.93
N LYS A 23 2.91 14.60 2.87
CA LYS A 23 2.52 14.24 1.50
C LYS A 23 2.15 12.76 1.38
N LEU A 24 2.96 11.88 1.97
CA LEU A 24 2.66 10.45 2.04
C LEU A 24 1.34 10.18 2.78
N LYS A 25 1.13 10.84 3.92
CA LYS A 25 -0.08 10.67 4.72
C LYS A 25 -1.35 11.07 3.96
N GLU A 26 -1.31 12.17 3.19
CA GLU A 26 -2.42 12.60 2.34
C GLU A 26 -2.74 11.57 1.24
N GLU A 27 -1.72 10.95 0.66
CA GLU A 27 -1.88 9.93 -0.39
C GLU A 27 -2.22 8.53 0.14
N THR A 28 -2.09 8.28 1.45
CA THR A 28 -2.35 6.97 2.09
C THR A 28 -3.83 6.62 2.30
N LEU A 29 -4.78 7.38 1.74
CA LEU A 29 -6.22 7.00 1.73
C LEU A 29 -6.48 5.67 1.00
N SER A 30 -5.50 5.17 0.24
CA SER A 30 -5.48 3.81 -0.30
C SER A 30 -4.04 3.28 -0.36
N PRO A 31 -3.83 1.95 -0.37
CA PRO A 31 -2.51 1.36 -0.59
C PRO A 31 -1.84 1.94 -1.83
N SER A 32 -0.59 2.36 -1.69
CA SER A 32 0.20 3.01 -2.73
C SER A 32 1.66 2.53 -2.71
N LEU A 33 2.37 2.71 -3.82
CA LEU A 33 3.81 2.46 -3.92
C LEU A 33 4.55 3.79 -3.90
N PHE A 34 5.56 3.88 -3.04
CA PHE A 34 6.37 5.09 -2.87
C PHE A 34 7.82 4.77 -3.20
N CYS A 35 8.33 5.39 -4.26
CA CYS A 35 9.72 5.30 -4.67
C CYS A 35 10.43 6.58 -4.27
N LEU A 36 11.49 6.48 -3.47
CA LEU A 36 12.27 7.61 -2.97
C LEU A 36 13.60 7.69 -3.71
N ASP A 37 13.83 8.76 -4.45
CA ASP A 37 15.07 9.02 -5.16
C ASP A 37 15.97 9.88 -4.28
N PHE A 38 17.10 9.32 -3.85
CA PHE A 38 18.14 9.95 -3.04
C PHE A 38 19.36 10.40 -3.88
N SER A 39 19.27 10.38 -5.22
CA SER A 39 20.41 10.67 -6.10
C SER A 39 21.00 12.06 -5.92
N GLU A 40 20.20 13.03 -5.50
CA GLU A 40 20.63 14.41 -5.21
C GLU A 40 20.74 14.68 -3.69
N VAL A 41 20.67 13.66 -2.84
CA VAL A 41 20.79 13.79 -1.38
C VAL A 41 22.24 13.60 -0.96
N ASP A 42 22.81 14.62 -0.32
CA ASP A 42 24.21 14.63 0.12
C ASP A 42 24.40 13.89 1.45
N GLU A 43 23.43 14.00 2.36
CA GLU A 43 23.46 13.36 3.67
C GLU A 43 22.05 13.20 4.25
N VAL A 44 21.89 12.29 5.21
CA VAL A 44 20.66 12.14 6.00
C VAL A 44 21.00 12.35 7.48
N THR A 45 20.38 13.38 8.08
CA THR A 45 20.56 13.70 9.51
C THR A 45 19.91 12.65 10.40
N GLU A 46 20.27 12.62 11.69
CA GLU A 46 19.63 11.75 12.70
C GLU A 46 18.10 11.91 12.73
N VAL A 47 17.62 13.15 12.69
CA VAL A 47 16.17 13.44 12.64
C VAL A 47 15.55 13.02 11.31
N GLY A 48 16.31 13.11 10.21
CA GLY A 48 15.91 12.58 8.91
C GLY A 48 15.65 11.07 8.95
N TRP A 49 16.55 10.31 9.59
CA TRP A 49 16.36 8.86 9.80
C TRP A 49 15.12 8.54 10.64
N GLU A 50 14.82 9.34 11.67
CA GLU A 50 13.57 9.21 12.43
C GLU A 50 12.32 9.41 11.56
N PHE A 51 12.36 10.32 10.60
CA PHE A 51 11.25 10.48 9.65
C PHE A 51 11.14 9.30 8.68
N LEU A 52 12.24 8.76 8.16
CA LEU A 52 12.22 7.54 7.37
C LEU A 52 11.64 6.36 8.15
N ARG A 53 11.96 6.23 9.45
CA ARG A 53 11.34 5.25 10.36
C ARG A 53 9.83 5.39 10.43
N LYS A 54 9.34 6.62 10.64
CA LYS A 54 7.90 6.91 10.67
C LYS A 54 7.22 6.61 9.35
N ILE A 55 7.85 6.93 8.23
CA ILE A 55 7.35 6.66 6.88
C ILE A 55 7.19 5.16 6.65
N VAL A 56 8.23 4.37 6.93
CA VAL A 56 8.20 2.90 6.77
C VAL A 56 7.13 2.29 7.67
N GLY A 57 7.04 2.72 8.93
CA GLY A 57 5.99 2.29 9.86
C GLY A 57 4.58 2.57 9.32
N ARG A 58 4.36 3.80 8.83
CA ARG A 58 3.07 4.21 8.26
C ARG A 58 2.71 3.44 6.99
N CYS A 59 3.68 3.13 6.14
CA CYS A 59 3.44 2.33 4.95
C CYS A 59 2.97 0.92 5.32
N LYS A 60 3.60 0.29 6.34
CA LYS A 60 3.17 -1.01 6.86
C LYS A 60 1.72 -0.98 7.38
N GLU A 61 1.36 0.03 8.17
CA GLU A 61 -0.01 0.19 8.71
C GLU A 61 -1.08 0.33 7.62
N THR A 62 -0.75 1.00 6.52
CA THR A 62 -1.69 1.33 5.44
C THR A 62 -1.70 0.30 4.31
N GLY A 63 -0.82 -0.70 4.38
CA GLY A 63 -0.59 -1.66 3.30
C GLY A 63 0.14 -1.06 2.08
N SER A 64 0.67 0.14 2.22
CA SER A 64 1.52 0.78 1.21
C SER A 64 2.94 0.20 1.25
N LYS A 65 3.71 0.38 0.18
CA LYS A 65 5.11 -0.05 0.09
C LYS A 65 5.99 1.15 -0.18
N VAL A 66 7.19 1.14 0.39
CA VAL A 66 8.18 2.20 0.20
C VAL A 66 9.56 1.58 0.02
N ALA A 67 10.32 2.11 -0.93
CA ALA A 67 11.70 1.73 -1.23
C ALA A 67 12.44 2.96 -1.79
N GLY A 68 13.76 2.94 -1.75
CA GLY A 68 14.58 4.04 -2.24
C GLY A 68 15.71 3.59 -3.16
N PHE A 69 16.31 4.55 -3.87
CA PHE A 69 17.52 4.33 -4.68
C PHE A 69 18.40 5.58 -4.73
N GLY A 70 19.59 5.46 -5.32
CA GLY A 70 20.45 6.61 -5.63
C GLY A 70 21.29 7.13 -4.45
N LEU A 71 21.33 6.41 -3.34
CA LEU A 71 22.04 6.86 -2.14
C LEU A 71 23.56 6.73 -2.34
N SER A 72 24.28 7.85 -2.25
CA SER A 72 25.69 7.97 -2.64
C SER A 72 26.70 7.84 -1.49
N PHE A 73 26.22 7.86 -0.25
CA PHE A 73 27.02 7.82 0.97
C PHE A 73 26.82 6.54 1.77
N ALA A 74 27.79 6.23 2.64
CA ALA A 74 27.72 5.06 3.52
C ALA A 74 26.66 5.26 4.62
N ILE A 75 25.87 4.23 4.85
CA ILE A 75 24.81 4.20 5.87
C ILE A 75 25.25 3.22 6.96
N SER A 76 24.91 3.50 8.23
CA SER A 76 25.13 2.54 9.32
C SER A 76 24.29 1.27 9.13
N ASP A 77 24.77 0.14 9.65
CA ASP A 77 24.08 -1.16 9.54
C ASP A 77 22.65 -1.13 10.12
N GLU A 78 22.41 -0.33 11.16
CA GLU A 78 21.08 -0.17 11.75
C GLU A 78 20.10 0.52 10.79
N ASN A 79 20.59 1.45 9.99
CA ASN A 79 19.80 2.24 9.06
C ASN A 79 19.67 1.55 7.68
N SER A 80 20.58 0.63 7.34
CA SER A 80 20.49 -0.15 6.09
C SER A 80 19.33 -1.15 6.08
N VAL A 81 18.91 -1.63 7.27
CA VAL A 81 17.76 -2.53 7.44
C VAL A 81 16.43 -1.77 7.41
N LEU A 82 16.45 -0.44 7.52
CA LEU A 82 15.25 0.36 7.69
C LEU A 82 14.37 0.40 6.44
N LEU A 83 15.00 0.60 5.28
CA LEU A 83 14.34 0.85 4.00
C LEU A 83 15.03 0.00 2.93
N PRO A 84 14.30 -0.73 2.08
CA PRO A 84 14.88 -1.38 0.91
C PRO A 84 15.50 -0.32 -0.01
N LEU A 85 16.82 -0.40 -0.19
CA LEU A 85 17.58 0.48 -1.06
C LEU A 85 18.07 -0.31 -2.28
N HIS A 86 17.90 0.29 -3.45
CA HIS A 86 18.26 -0.28 -4.74
C HIS A 86 19.25 0.61 -5.47
N SER A 87 19.98 0.03 -6.42
CA SER A 87 21.02 0.75 -7.16
C SER A 87 20.44 1.74 -8.18
N THR A 88 19.29 1.42 -8.78
CA THR A 88 18.70 2.19 -9.87
C THR A 88 17.20 2.40 -9.71
N GLU A 89 16.65 3.42 -10.37
CA GLU A 89 15.21 3.69 -10.42
C GLU A 89 14.43 2.45 -10.94
N PRO A 90 14.80 1.81 -12.06
CA PRO A 90 14.08 0.63 -12.56
C PRO A 90 14.08 -0.54 -11.57
N ASP A 91 15.20 -0.82 -10.89
CA ASP A 91 15.27 -1.91 -9.91
C ASP A 91 14.37 -1.64 -8.70
N CYS A 92 14.32 -0.39 -8.26
CA CYS A 92 13.47 0.03 -7.15
C CYS A 92 11.99 -0.10 -7.49
N ILE A 93 11.59 0.34 -8.70
CA ILE A 93 10.23 0.21 -9.20
C ILE A 93 9.87 -1.27 -9.32
N HIS A 94 10.71 -2.08 -9.97
CA HIS A 94 10.46 -3.51 -10.13
C HIS A 94 10.33 -4.21 -8.78
N PHE A 95 11.17 -3.86 -7.79
CA PHE A 95 11.01 -4.36 -6.43
C PHE A 95 9.64 -4.00 -5.86
N LEU A 96 9.26 -2.72 -5.88
CA LEU A 96 7.96 -2.27 -5.37
C LEU A 96 6.77 -2.95 -6.04
N GLU A 97 6.85 -3.17 -7.36
CA GLU A 97 5.84 -3.88 -8.14
C GLU A 97 5.80 -5.39 -7.84
N SER A 98 6.95 -6.04 -7.66
CA SER A 98 7.01 -7.45 -7.25
C SER A 98 6.44 -7.68 -5.86
N GLN A 99 6.57 -6.71 -4.95
CA GLN A 99 5.90 -6.72 -3.64
C GLN A 99 4.38 -6.61 -3.74
N MET A 100 3.83 -6.31 -4.92
CA MET A 100 2.40 -6.37 -5.24
C MET A 100 1.98 -7.70 -5.85
N MET A 101 2.92 -8.47 -6.40
CA MET A 101 2.64 -9.79 -6.98
C MET A 101 2.69 -10.83 -5.87
N SER A 102 1.54 -11.37 -5.49
CA SER A 102 1.53 -12.61 -4.72
C SER A 102 2.24 -13.70 -5.53
N GLU A 103 3.31 -14.29 -4.99
CA GLU A 103 4.06 -15.43 -5.55
C GLU A 103 3.25 -16.74 -5.56
N THR A 104 1.93 -16.69 -5.76
CA THR A 104 1.11 -17.89 -5.92
C THR A 104 0.70 -18.02 -7.38
N PRO A 105 1.20 -19.05 -8.10
CA PRO A 105 0.65 -19.42 -9.39
C PRO A 105 -0.87 -19.57 -9.25
N ALA A 106 -1.65 -19.00 -10.16
CA ALA A 106 -3.11 -19.00 -10.12
C ALA A 106 -3.73 -20.42 -9.99
N ASN A 107 -2.96 -21.45 -10.33
CA ASN A 107 -3.36 -22.86 -10.30
C ASN A 107 -3.22 -23.54 -8.92
N GLU A 108 -2.49 -22.95 -7.96
CA GLU A 108 -2.37 -23.48 -6.58
C GLU A 108 -3.24 -22.74 -5.56
N LEU A 109 -4.08 -21.80 -6.03
CA LEU A 109 -5.17 -21.24 -5.24
C LEU A 109 -6.25 -22.30 -5.00
N THR A 110 -5.98 -23.25 -4.12
CA THR A 110 -7.00 -23.58 -3.13
C THR A 110 -6.92 -22.47 -2.09
N PRO A 111 -7.81 -21.46 -2.13
CA PRO A 111 -7.79 -20.43 -1.11
C PRO A 111 -8.08 -21.12 0.23
N LYS A 112 -7.11 -21.09 1.15
CA LYS A 112 -7.45 -20.98 2.57
C LYS A 112 -8.20 -19.66 2.69
N ALA A 113 -9.51 -19.76 2.50
CA ALA A 113 -10.44 -18.67 2.59
C ALA A 113 -10.28 -18.05 3.98
N GLU A 114 -9.62 -16.90 4.06
CA GLU A 114 -10.03 -15.92 5.06
C GLU A 114 -11.51 -15.68 4.80
N GLU A 115 -12.37 -16.20 5.69
CA GLU A 115 -13.81 -16.03 5.59
C GLU A 115 -14.15 -14.56 5.80
N LYS A 116 -14.06 -13.77 4.72
CA LYS A 116 -14.56 -12.40 4.73
C LYS A 116 -16.08 -12.48 4.74
N THR A 117 -16.70 -11.71 5.62
CA THR A 117 -18.15 -11.66 5.76
C THR A 117 -18.67 -10.29 5.34
N VAL A 118 -19.87 -10.29 4.75
CA VAL A 118 -20.60 -9.08 4.35
C VAL A 118 -22.04 -9.19 4.84
N HIS A 119 -22.64 -8.06 5.18
CA HIS A 119 -24.06 -8.03 5.55
C HIS A 119 -24.92 -7.86 4.30
N CYS A 120 -25.99 -8.64 4.21
CA CYS A 120 -27.05 -8.39 3.24
C CYS A 120 -27.63 -6.97 3.45
N PRO A 121 -27.79 -6.16 2.39
CA PRO A 121 -28.28 -4.79 2.55
C PRO A 121 -29.74 -4.73 3.00
N GLU A 122 -30.54 -5.76 2.69
CA GLU A 122 -31.97 -5.81 2.99
C GLU A 122 -32.25 -6.40 4.39
N CYS A 123 -31.74 -7.61 4.65
CA CYS A 123 -32.08 -8.36 5.87
C CYS A 123 -30.93 -8.49 6.88
N GLN A 124 -29.80 -7.79 6.64
CA GLN A 124 -28.63 -7.76 7.52
C GLN A 124 -27.99 -9.12 7.83
N THR A 125 -28.43 -10.19 7.16
CA THR A 125 -27.88 -11.54 7.33
C THR A 125 -26.40 -11.53 6.97
N LEU A 126 -25.57 -12.10 7.84
CA LEU A 126 -24.13 -12.21 7.64
C LEU A 126 -23.85 -13.31 6.61
N LEU A 127 -23.23 -12.94 5.49
CA LEU A 127 -22.92 -13.83 4.38
C LEU A 127 -21.42 -13.94 4.20
N ARG A 128 -20.92 -15.15 3.89
CA ARG A 128 -19.51 -15.35 3.53
C ARG A 128 -19.31 -14.90 2.08
N TRP A 129 -18.32 -14.04 1.88
CA TRP A 129 -18.00 -13.41 0.60
C TRP A 129 -16.54 -13.71 0.25
N LYS A 130 -16.31 -14.21 -0.98
CA LYS A 130 -14.97 -14.62 -1.44
C LYS A 130 -14.45 -13.77 -2.59
N LEU A 131 -15.31 -13.30 -3.48
CA LEU A 131 -14.93 -12.62 -4.73
C LEU A 131 -15.87 -11.47 -5.04
N ALA A 132 -15.35 -10.35 -5.54
CA ALA A 132 -16.21 -9.24 -5.98
C ALA A 132 -17.16 -9.68 -7.10
N GLY A 133 -18.38 -9.16 -7.09
CA GLY A 133 -19.42 -9.54 -8.05
C GLY A 133 -20.83 -9.45 -7.48
N ASP A 134 -21.79 -10.03 -8.20
CA ASP A 134 -23.18 -10.11 -7.78
C ASP A 134 -23.40 -11.25 -6.79
N TYR A 135 -24.05 -10.93 -5.69
CA TYR A 135 -24.45 -11.85 -4.64
C TYR A 135 -25.96 -11.88 -4.53
N LEU A 136 -26.48 -13.09 -4.30
CA LEU A 136 -27.88 -13.33 -3.99
C LEU A 136 -27.97 -13.72 -2.52
N CYS A 137 -28.75 -12.99 -1.72
CA CYS A 137 -28.95 -13.36 -0.33
C CYS A 137 -29.80 -14.64 -0.25
N PRO A 138 -29.35 -15.73 0.42
CA PRO A 138 -30.16 -16.94 0.57
C PRO A 138 -31.41 -16.72 1.45
N ASN A 139 -31.38 -15.72 2.34
CA ASN A 139 -32.47 -15.45 3.28
C ASN A 139 -33.60 -14.62 2.66
N CYS A 140 -33.27 -13.52 1.97
CA CYS A 140 -34.29 -12.62 1.38
C CYS A 140 -34.30 -12.58 -0.15
N GLN A 141 -33.43 -13.35 -0.81
CA GLN A 141 -33.34 -13.46 -2.28
C GLN A 141 -33.07 -12.13 -3.01
N ILE A 142 -32.62 -11.09 -2.30
CA ILE A 142 -32.20 -9.83 -2.94
C ILE A 142 -30.85 -10.01 -3.64
N LYS A 143 -30.71 -9.41 -4.82
CA LYS A 143 -29.44 -9.31 -5.55
C LYS A 143 -28.73 -8.01 -5.18
N PHE A 144 -27.46 -8.10 -4.84
CA PHE A 144 -26.63 -6.96 -4.50
C PHE A 144 -25.20 -7.20 -4.97
N PHE A 145 -24.49 -6.13 -5.32
CA PHE A 145 -23.11 -6.22 -5.76
C PHE A 145 -22.16 -6.04 -4.58
N VAL A 146 -21.07 -6.81 -4.53
CA VAL A 146 -20.00 -6.64 -3.55
C VAL A 146 -18.71 -6.30 -4.28
N ASN A 147 -18.08 -5.19 -3.92
CA ASN A 147 -16.83 -4.75 -4.55
C ASN A 147 -15.60 -5.43 -3.95
N LYS A 148 -14.40 -5.24 -4.54
CA LYS A 148 -13.13 -5.82 -4.05
C LYS A 148 -12.74 -5.39 -2.62
N LYS A 149 -13.37 -4.35 -2.07
CA LYS A 149 -13.18 -3.86 -0.70
C LYS A 149 -14.23 -4.40 0.28
N GLY A 150 -15.16 -5.24 -0.16
CA GLY A 150 -16.25 -5.78 0.66
C GLY A 150 -17.44 -4.84 0.87
N TRP A 151 -17.52 -3.73 0.13
CA TRP A 151 -18.69 -2.84 0.21
C TRP A 151 -19.82 -3.38 -0.66
N VAL A 152 -21.02 -3.24 -0.12
CA VAL A 152 -22.27 -3.68 -0.73
C VAL A 152 -22.93 -2.50 -1.45
N SER A 153 -23.29 -2.70 -2.71
CA SER A 153 -24.10 -1.76 -3.48
C SER A 153 -25.40 -2.45 -3.90
N THR A 154 -26.53 -1.83 -3.57
CA THR A 154 -27.84 -2.24 -4.08
C THR A 154 -27.98 -1.76 -5.53
N TYR A 155 -28.56 -2.60 -6.37
CA TYR A 155 -29.05 -2.14 -7.67
C TYR A 155 -30.31 -1.31 -7.43
N GLU A 156 -30.17 -0.01 -7.20
CA GLU A 156 -31.33 0.87 -7.26
C GLU A 156 -31.84 0.90 -8.70
N ARG A 157 -33.00 0.27 -8.93
CA ARG A 157 -33.79 0.57 -10.12
C ARG A 157 -34.32 1.99 -9.94
N LEU A 158 -33.76 2.95 -10.67
CA LEU A 158 -34.45 4.19 -10.98
C LEU A 158 -35.75 3.80 -11.73
N VAL A 159 -36.89 4.09 -11.12
CA VAL A 159 -38.22 3.94 -11.72
C VAL A 159 -38.63 5.27 -12.34
#